data_AF-A0A1Z8X068-F1
#
_entry.id   AF-A0A1Z8X068-F1
#
_cell.length_a   1.000
_cell.length_b   1.000
_cell.length_c   1.000
_cell.angle_alpha   90.00
_cell.angle_beta   90.00
_cell.angle_gamma   90.00
#
_symmetry.space_group_name_H-M   'P 1'
#
loop_
_entity.id
_entity.type
_entity.pdbx_description
1 polymer ?
#
loop_
_entity_poly.entity_id
_entity_poly.type
_entity_poly.pdbx_seq_one_letter_code
_entity_poly.pdbx_strand_id
1 'polypeptide(L)'
;MDTNKGDTPTSILSNSRIPIDSPETWAFGVTYEDSMKERQAESDTPDVYGKVYVADRPEAFFKSTLARIKGNNDKVGIRSDSTWDVPEPELTFIVFHGKIVGFTVGNDMSSRSIEGENPLYIPQAKIFNNSASIGPCWVPIELIDYNNLNVEMIIKRNSKEVYSGSGNTSLMKRKCDELNEWLHKSNDVPDGTTVMTGTGTIPPEDFTLQHGDQISITIQDIGTLVNEVIKV
;
A
#
# COMPACT_ATOMS: atom_id res chain seq x y z
N MET A 1 26.78 -13.09 19.97
CA MET A 1 26.58 -13.45 18.56
C MET A 1 27.93 -13.33 17.89
N ASP A 2 28.52 -14.45 17.48
CA ASP A 2 29.75 -14.46 16.68
C ASP A 2 29.39 -14.10 15.24
N THR A 3 29.30 -12.80 14.96
CA THR A 3 29.18 -12.34 13.58
C THR A 3 30.57 -12.23 12.99
N ASN A 4 30.95 -13.22 12.19
CA ASN A 4 32.12 -13.10 11.31
C ASN A 4 31.93 -11.89 10.38
N LYS A 5 33.04 -11.24 10.01
CA LYS A 5 33.04 -10.18 9.00
C LYS A 5 32.40 -10.73 7.72
N GLY A 6 31.31 -10.13 7.26
CA GLY A 6 30.53 -10.66 6.15
C GLY A 6 31.31 -10.56 4.83
N ASP A 7 31.45 -11.68 4.13
CA ASP A 7 32.06 -11.78 2.79
C ASP A 7 31.08 -11.39 1.66
N THR A 8 29.91 -10.84 2.02
CA THR A 8 28.89 -10.43 1.06
C THR A 8 29.42 -9.27 0.20
N PRO A 9 29.48 -9.42 -1.13
CA PRO A 9 29.91 -8.34 -2.02
C PRO A 9 29.08 -7.07 -1.82
N THR A 10 29.74 -5.91 -1.73
CA THR A 10 29.05 -4.61 -1.58
C THR A 10 28.08 -4.31 -2.73
N SER A 11 28.27 -4.93 -3.90
CA SER A 11 27.35 -4.87 -5.03
C SER A 11 25.99 -5.53 -4.76
N ILE A 12 25.86 -6.39 -3.75
CA ILE A 12 24.58 -6.94 -3.29
C ILE A 12 23.85 -5.94 -2.37
N LEU A 13 24.60 -5.03 -1.74
CA LEU A 13 24.07 -3.96 -0.88
C LEU A 13 23.62 -2.73 -1.67
N SER A 14 23.99 -2.61 -2.95
CA SER A 14 23.62 -1.46 -3.80
C SER A 14 22.19 -1.54 -4.35
N ASN A 15 21.49 -2.67 -4.18
CA ASN A 15 20.07 -2.76 -4.48
C ASN A 15 19.26 -2.29 -3.28
N SER A 16 18.42 -1.27 -3.50
CA SER A 16 17.51 -0.76 -2.48
C SER A 16 16.58 -1.89 -2.02
N ARG A 17 16.78 -2.38 -0.79
CA ARG A 17 15.92 -3.38 -0.17
C ARG A 17 14.69 -2.71 0.43
N ILE A 18 13.66 -3.52 0.66
CA ILE A 18 12.59 -3.16 1.58
C ILE A 18 13.19 -2.82 2.96
N PRO A 19 12.61 -1.86 3.68
CA PRO A 19 13.19 -1.36 4.93
C PRO A 19 13.01 -2.33 6.11
N ILE A 20 12.13 -3.34 5.95
CA ILE A 20 11.92 -4.43 6.89
C ILE A 20 11.55 -5.71 6.12
N ASP A 21 12.06 -6.86 6.57
CA ASP A 21 11.59 -8.16 6.09
C ASP A 21 10.18 -8.38 6.61
N SER A 22 9.20 -8.23 5.72
CA SER A 22 7.77 -8.38 6.00
C SER A 22 7.29 -9.76 5.54
N PRO A 23 7.13 -10.76 6.46
CA PRO A 23 6.69 -12.10 6.08
C PRO A 23 5.31 -12.06 5.42
N GLU A 24 4.43 -11.22 5.96
CA GLU A 24 3.09 -10.96 5.49
C GLU A 24 2.87 -9.46 5.34
N THR A 25 2.17 -9.08 4.28
CA THR A 25 1.65 -7.74 4.10
C THR A 25 0.13 -7.82 4.02
N TRP A 26 -0.55 -7.10 4.89
CA TRP A 26 -2.00 -6.94 4.91
C TRP A 26 -2.40 -5.53 4.52
N ALA A 27 -3.65 -5.33 4.17
CA ALA A 27 -4.20 -4.02 3.87
C ALA A 27 -5.65 -3.92 4.34
N PHE A 28 -6.06 -2.68 4.66
CA PHE A 28 -7.41 -2.33 5.03
C PHE A 28 -7.97 -1.30 4.04
N GLY A 29 -9.08 -1.64 3.40
CA GLY A 29 -9.77 -0.74 2.48
C GLY A 29 -10.82 0.12 3.17
N VAL A 30 -11.33 1.12 2.43
CA VAL A 30 -12.51 1.92 2.84
C VAL A 30 -12.31 2.63 4.19
N THR A 31 -11.10 3.10 4.46
CA THR A 31 -10.74 3.80 5.72
C THR A 31 -10.87 5.33 5.63
N TYR A 32 -11.02 5.87 4.41
CA TYR A 32 -11.27 7.29 4.11
C TYR A 32 -12.62 7.46 3.40
N GLU A 33 -13.25 8.62 3.57
CA GLU A 33 -14.54 8.93 2.94
C GLU A 33 -14.45 8.95 1.40
N ASP A 34 -13.41 9.57 0.84
CA ASP A 34 -13.25 9.67 -0.61
C ASP A 34 -12.94 8.30 -1.23
N SER A 35 -12.18 7.47 -0.52
CA SER A 35 -11.93 6.07 -0.88
C SER A 35 -13.21 5.22 -0.95
N MET A 36 -14.21 5.55 -0.12
CA MET A 36 -15.52 4.92 -0.16
C MET A 36 -16.34 5.42 -1.36
N LYS A 37 -16.35 6.74 -1.61
CA LYS A 37 -17.10 7.34 -2.73
C LYS A 37 -16.62 6.82 -4.08
N GLU A 38 -15.31 6.75 -4.29
CA GLU A 38 -14.74 6.21 -5.53
C GLU A 38 -15.19 4.76 -5.70
N ARG A 39 -14.94 3.86 -4.74
CA ARG A 39 -15.39 2.45 -4.85
C ARG A 39 -16.90 2.27 -5.10
N GLN A 40 -17.74 3.22 -4.68
CA GLN A 40 -19.16 3.23 -5.03
C GLN A 40 -19.43 3.69 -6.47
N ALA A 41 -18.64 4.61 -7.02
CA ALA A 41 -18.74 5.02 -8.42
C ALA A 41 -18.26 3.91 -9.37
N GLU A 42 -17.19 3.20 -9.00
CA GLU A 42 -16.51 2.22 -9.87
C GLU A 42 -17.17 0.82 -9.89
N SER A 43 -18.01 0.51 -8.90
CA SER A 43 -18.51 -0.85 -8.66
C SER A 43 -19.90 -1.09 -9.24
N ASP A 44 -20.08 -2.24 -9.87
CA ASP A 44 -21.41 -2.75 -10.25
C ASP A 44 -22.26 -3.14 -9.02
N THR A 45 -21.66 -3.16 -7.82
CA THR A 45 -22.30 -3.49 -6.53
C THR A 45 -21.97 -2.48 -5.43
N PRO A 46 -22.31 -1.19 -5.60
CA PRO A 46 -21.82 -0.09 -4.76
C PRO A 46 -22.26 -0.15 -3.28
N ASP A 47 -23.30 -0.92 -2.99
CA ASP A 47 -23.86 -1.09 -1.65
C ASP A 47 -22.89 -1.78 -0.67
N VAL A 48 -21.96 -2.61 -1.14
CA VAL A 48 -21.03 -3.34 -0.25
C VAL A 48 -20.01 -2.42 0.42
N TYR A 49 -19.46 -1.46 -0.32
CA TYR A 49 -18.44 -0.53 0.19
C TYR A 49 -19.04 0.49 1.16
N GLY A 50 -20.26 0.97 0.87
CA GLY A 50 -21.00 1.83 1.79
C GLY A 50 -21.31 1.14 3.12
N LYS A 51 -21.70 -0.14 3.08
CA LYS A 51 -21.94 -0.94 4.30
C LYS A 51 -20.69 -1.10 5.14
N VAL A 52 -19.54 -1.41 4.53
CA VAL A 52 -18.27 -1.57 5.26
C VAL A 52 -17.84 -0.27 5.93
N TYR A 53 -18.01 0.87 5.27
CA TYR A 53 -17.61 2.17 5.82
C TYR A 53 -18.28 2.49 7.17
N VAL A 54 -19.54 2.06 7.37
CA VAL A 54 -20.32 2.31 8.59
C VAL A 54 -20.39 1.12 9.55
N ALA A 55 -19.96 -0.07 9.14
CA ALA A 55 -19.99 -1.28 9.97
C ALA A 55 -18.92 -1.26 11.07
N ASP A 56 -19.08 -2.03 12.14
CA ASP A 56 -17.99 -2.15 13.14
C ASP A 56 -16.76 -2.84 12.57
N ARG A 57 -16.97 -3.89 11.75
CA ARG A 57 -15.91 -4.68 11.13
C ARG A 57 -15.37 -3.96 9.88
N PRO A 58 -14.08 -3.57 9.85
CA PRO A 58 -13.47 -3.02 8.64
C PRO A 58 -13.17 -4.12 7.62
N GLU A 59 -12.98 -3.73 6.36
CA GLU A 59 -12.41 -4.60 5.34
C GLU A 59 -10.94 -4.86 5.65
N ALA A 60 -10.53 -6.12 5.59
CA ALA A 60 -9.14 -6.55 5.71
C ALA A 60 -8.85 -7.60 4.63
N PHE A 61 -7.71 -7.49 3.95
CA PHE A 61 -7.28 -8.48 2.98
C PHE A 61 -5.77 -8.71 3.02
N PHE A 62 -5.36 -9.93 2.67
CA PHE A 62 -3.96 -10.27 2.48
C PHE A 62 -3.47 -9.65 1.18
N LYS A 63 -2.32 -8.97 1.20
CA LYS A 63 -1.77 -8.28 0.03
C LYS A 63 -0.58 -9.01 -0.57
N SER A 64 0.44 -9.29 0.25
CA SER A 64 1.71 -9.80 -0.28
C SER A 64 2.47 -10.66 0.70
N THR A 65 3.32 -11.51 0.14
CA THR A 65 4.36 -12.25 0.87
C THR A 65 5.69 -11.52 0.73
N LEU A 66 6.65 -11.79 1.60
CA LEU A 66 8.04 -11.32 1.49
C LEU A 66 8.64 -11.51 0.07
N ALA A 67 8.35 -12.64 -0.59
CA ALA A 67 8.88 -12.94 -1.92
C ALA A 67 8.33 -12.05 -3.05
N ARG A 68 7.20 -11.36 -2.83
CA ARG A 68 6.50 -10.59 -3.86
C ARG A 68 6.53 -9.08 -3.62
N ILE A 69 6.67 -8.64 -2.37
CA ILE A 69 6.75 -7.22 -2.03
C ILE A 69 8.03 -6.58 -2.60
N LYS A 70 7.94 -5.30 -2.97
CA LYS A 70 9.00 -4.55 -3.63
C LYS A 70 9.47 -3.38 -2.78
N GLY A 71 10.73 -2.98 -2.97
CA GLY A 71 11.33 -1.85 -2.28
C GLY A 71 11.21 -0.54 -3.06
N ASN A 72 11.90 0.48 -2.54
CA ASN A 72 12.11 1.72 -3.26
C ASN A 72 13.00 1.50 -4.49
N ASN A 73 12.68 2.15 -5.60
CA ASN A 73 13.27 2.02 -6.93
C ASN A 73 13.09 0.65 -7.62
N ASP A 74 12.38 -0.29 -7.00
CA ASP A 74 11.98 -1.53 -7.66
C ASP A 74 10.84 -1.30 -8.66
N LYS A 75 10.58 -2.31 -9.47
CA LYS A 75 9.48 -2.34 -10.44
C LYS A 75 8.20 -2.88 -9.80
N VAL A 76 7.08 -2.19 -10.02
CA VAL A 76 5.72 -2.61 -9.61
C VAL A 76 4.90 -3.05 -10.82
N GLY A 77 3.96 -3.98 -10.61
CA GLY A 77 3.21 -4.63 -11.68
C GLY A 77 1.86 -3.99 -11.96
N ILE A 78 1.43 -4.05 -13.22
CA ILE A 78 0.03 -3.97 -13.66
C ILE A 78 -0.30 -5.24 -14.44
N ARG A 79 -1.51 -5.78 -14.28
CA ARG A 79 -1.86 -7.06 -14.87
C ARG A 79 -2.10 -6.95 -16.38
N SER A 80 -1.69 -7.96 -17.13
CA SER A 80 -1.93 -8.02 -18.58
C SER A 80 -3.41 -8.16 -18.97
N ASP A 81 -4.26 -8.65 -18.06
CA ASP A 81 -5.71 -8.83 -18.24
C ASP A 81 -6.56 -7.76 -17.54
N SER A 82 -5.94 -6.71 -16.99
CA SER A 82 -6.62 -5.54 -16.45
C SER A 82 -6.58 -4.39 -17.45
N THR A 83 -7.68 -3.65 -17.56
CA THR A 83 -7.78 -2.43 -18.39
C THR A 83 -7.65 -1.15 -17.58
N TRP A 84 -7.72 -1.26 -16.25
CA TRP A 84 -7.69 -0.13 -15.34
C TRP A 84 -6.91 -0.48 -14.08
N ASP A 85 -5.75 0.14 -13.93
CA ASP A 85 -4.81 -0.10 -12.84
C ASP A 85 -4.36 1.21 -12.22
N VAL A 86 -4.40 1.26 -10.88
CA VAL A 86 -4.03 2.45 -10.11
C VAL A 86 -3.06 2.09 -8.97
N PRO A 87 -2.15 3.01 -8.61
CA PRO A 87 -1.44 2.95 -7.34
C PRO A 87 -2.34 3.50 -6.22
N GLU A 88 -2.21 2.94 -5.02
CA GLU A 88 -2.89 3.44 -3.83
C GLU A 88 -1.81 3.83 -2.79
N PRO A 89 -1.60 5.14 -2.54
CA PRO A 89 -0.60 5.62 -1.59
C PRO A 89 -1.10 5.50 -0.15
N GLU A 90 -0.39 4.73 0.68
CA GLU A 90 -0.88 4.40 2.02
C GLU A 90 0.21 4.57 3.09
N LEU A 91 -0.19 5.14 4.24
CA LEU A 91 0.58 4.96 5.45
C LEU A 91 0.58 3.46 5.80
N THR A 92 1.75 2.91 6.09
CA THR A 92 1.88 1.48 6.37
C THR A 92 2.54 1.28 7.72
N PHE A 93 1.86 0.62 8.65
CA PHE A 93 2.42 0.34 9.97
C PHE A 93 3.12 -1.02 10.03
N ILE A 94 4.05 -1.15 10.97
CA ILE A 94 4.85 -2.36 11.20
C ILE A 94 4.45 -2.98 12.53
N VAL A 95 4.18 -4.29 12.53
CA VAL A 95 3.82 -5.06 13.71
C VAL A 95 5.02 -5.82 14.27
N PHE A 96 5.25 -5.71 15.57
CA PHE A 96 6.19 -6.54 16.32
C PHE A 96 5.62 -6.82 17.71
N HIS A 97 5.62 -8.09 18.14
CA HIS A 97 4.98 -8.59 19.35
C HIS A 97 3.53 -8.10 19.50
N GLY A 98 2.79 -8.11 18.38
CA GLY A 98 1.40 -7.66 18.28
C GLY A 98 1.17 -6.16 18.43
N LYS A 99 2.23 -5.35 18.50
CA LYS A 99 2.17 -3.90 18.65
C LYS A 99 2.67 -3.20 17.39
N ILE A 100 2.14 -2.00 17.16
CA ILE A 100 2.69 -1.11 16.15
C ILE A 100 4.01 -0.54 16.67
N VAL A 101 5.10 -0.73 15.92
CA VAL A 101 6.45 -0.25 16.29
C VAL A 101 6.94 0.91 15.41
N GLY A 102 6.28 1.17 14.29
CA GLY A 102 6.66 2.25 13.39
C GLY A 102 5.90 2.22 12.08
N PHE A 103 6.28 3.15 11.20
CA PHE A 103 5.57 3.42 9.95
C PHE A 103 6.52 3.55 8.76
N THR A 104 6.04 3.17 7.58
CA THR A 104 6.69 3.31 6.28
C THR A 104 5.67 3.78 5.24
N VAL A 105 6.11 4.10 4.02
CA VAL A 105 5.22 4.33 2.89
C VAL A 105 4.87 3.00 2.25
N GLY A 106 3.61 2.80 1.90
CA GLY A 106 3.14 1.66 1.11
C GLY A 106 2.49 2.09 -0.20
N ASN A 107 2.56 1.19 -1.17
CA ASN A 107 1.84 1.30 -2.44
C ASN A 107 1.04 0.01 -2.67
N ASP A 108 -0.28 0.10 -2.58
CA ASP A 108 -1.22 -1.00 -2.87
C ASP A 108 -1.67 -0.94 -4.35
N MET A 109 -0.91 -1.59 -5.24
CA MET A 109 -1.25 -1.61 -6.67
C MET A 109 -2.51 -2.42 -6.93
N SER A 110 -3.44 -1.85 -7.70
CA SER A 110 -4.81 -2.36 -7.75
C SER A 110 -5.36 -2.38 -9.17
N SER A 111 -5.83 -3.56 -9.60
CA SER A 111 -6.50 -3.76 -10.87
C SER A 111 -8.01 -3.54 -10.73
N ARG A 112 -8.41 -2.27 -10.78
CA ARG A 112 -9.79 -1.82 -10.52
C ARG A 112 -10.80 -2.37 -11.52
N SER A 113 -10.41 -2.63 -12.77
CA SER A 113 -11.29 -3.31 -13.73
C SER A 113 -11.76 -4.69 -13.26
N ILE A 114 -10.91 -5.42 -12.53
CA ILE A 114 -11.22 -6.75 -11.99
C ILE A 114 -11.99 -6.64 -10.66
N GLU A 115 -11.60 -5.69 -9.79
CA GLU A 115 -12.29 -5.42 -8.52
C GLU A 115 -13.74 -4.95 -8.73
N GLY A 116 -13.95 -4.05 -9.70
CA GLY A 116 -15.27 -3.48 -10.02
C GLY A 116 -16.23 -4.48 -10.67
N GLU A 117 -15.72 -5.45 -11.43
CA GLU A 117 -16.53 -6.50 -12.06
C GLU A 117 -17.20 -7.41 -11.02
N ASN A 118 -16.45 -7.81 -9.99
CA ASN A 118 -17.00 -8.63 -8.91
C ASN A 118 -16.16 -8.48 -7.63
N PRO A 119 -16.77 -8.16 -6.48
CA PRO A 119 -16.06 -8.11 -5.20
C PRO A 119 -15.34 -9.42 -4.83
N LEU A 120 -15.81 -10.57 -5.33
CA LEU A 120 -15.12 -11.85 -5.11
C LEU A 120 -13.78 -11.97 -5.85
N TYR A 121 -13.48 -11.05 -6.76
CA TYR A 121 -12.23 -11.00 -7.50
C TYR A 121 -11.16 -10.11 -6.85
N ILE A 122 -11.45 -9.46 -5.72
CA ILE A 122 -10.48 -8.67 -4.95
C ILE A 122 -9.13 -9.40 -4.75
N PRO A 123 -9.09 -10.70 -4.39
CA PRO A 123 -7.82 -11.41 -4.29
C PRO A 123 -7.00 -11.38 -5.59
N GLN A 124 -7.64 -11.50 -6.76
CA GLN A 124 -6.96 -11.44 -8.06
C GLN A 124 -6.52 -10.01 -8.41
N ALA A 125 -7.34 -9.02 -8.04
CA ALA A 125 -7.11 -7.60 -8.27
C ALA A 125 -6.02 -7.01 -7.37
N LYS A 126 -5.75 -7.62 -6.21
CA LYS A 126 -4.76 -7.12 -5.23
C LYS A 126 -3.53 -8.03 -5.10
N ILE A 127 -3.64 -9.34 -5.35
CA ILE A 127 -2.56 -10.31 -5.12
C ILE A 127 -2.02 -10.83 -6.46
N PHE A 128 -0.95 -10.20 -6.95
CA PHE A 128 -0.26 -10.63 -8.17
C PHE A 128 1.24 -10.26 -8.11
N ASN A 129 1.99 -10.55 -9.16
CA ASN A 129 3.42 -10.27 -9.20
C ASN A 129 3.68 -8.76 -9.07
N ASN A 130 4.54 -8.39 -8.12
CA ASN A 130 4.95 -7.00 -7.91
C ASN A 130 3.76 -6.05 -7.59
N SER A 131 2.68 -6.56 -6.99
CA SER A 131 1.48 -5.77 -6.69
C SER A 131 1.59 -4.88 -5.45
N ALA A 132 2.71 -4.92 -4.73
CA ALA A 132 2.92 -4.13 -3.52
C ALA A 132 4.36 -3.65 -3.40
N SER A 133 4.54 -2.42 -2.93
CA SER A 133 5.86 -1.92 -2.49
C SER A 133 5.78 -1.19 -1.16
N ILE A 134 6.90 -1.19 -0.42
CA ILE A 134 7.09 -0.43 0.81
C ILE A 134 8.47 0.23 0.85
N GLY A 135 8.59 1.34 1.56
CA GLY A 135 9.86 2.07 1.66
C GLY A 135 9.67 3.58 1.85
N PRO A 136 10.70 4.40 1.57
CA PRO A 136 12.09 4.01 1.35
C PRO A 136 12.80 3.59 2.65
N CYS A 137 12.25 3.99 3.79
CA CYS A 137 12.71 3.68 5.14
C CYS A 137 11.48 3.45 6.03
N TRP A 138 11.70 3.21 7.32
CA TRP A 138 10.63 3.25 8.31
C TRP A 138 11.05 4.15 9.47
N VAL A 139 10.05 4.70 10.16
CA VAL A 139 10.21 5.62 11.28
C VAL A 139 9.58 4.99 12.53
N PRO A 140 10.30 4.92 13.66
CA PRO A 140 9.75 4.47 14.93
C PRO A 140 8.53 5.28 15.36
N ILE A 141 7.55 4.61 15.95
CA ILE A 141 6.26 5.22 16.34
C ILE A 141 6.44 6.43 17.27
N GLU A 142 7.45 6.42 18.14
CA GLU A 142 7.74 7.50 19.07
C GLU A 142 8.28 8.79 18.41
N LEU A 143 8.68 8.72 17.14
CA LEU A 143 9.27 9.84 16.39
C LEU A 143 8.30 10.48 15.40
N ILE A 144 7.05 10.00 15.30
CA ILE A 144 6.12 10.43 14.24
C ILE A 144 4.68 10.58 14.77
N ASP A 145 4.06 11.74 14.48
CA ASP A 145 2.62 11.91 14.66
C ASP A 145 1.87 11.38 13.44
N TYR A 146 1.60 10.09 13.44
CA TYR A 146 0.96 9.40 12.32
C TYR A 146 -0.49 9.80 12.07
N ASN A 147 -1.12 10.57 12.97
CA ASN A 147 -2.50 11.03 12.80
C ASN A 147 -2.62 12.31 11.96
N ASN A 148 -1.52 12.95 11.60
CA ASN A 148 -1.55 14.20 10.83
C ASN A 148 -0.32 14.34 9.92
N LEU A 149 -0.20 13.45 8.95
CA LEU A 149 0.85 13.45 7.95
C LEU A 149 0.26 13.78 6.59
N ASN A 150 0.92 14.69 5.87
CA ASN A 150 0.63 14.90 4.45
C ASN A 150 1.08 13.67 3.65
N VAL A 151 0.22 13.24 2.73
CA VAL A 151 0.47 12.17 1.77
C VAL A 151 0.35 12.77 0.38
N GLU A 152 1.37 12.59 -0.45
CA GLU A 152 1.41 13.12 -1.82
C GLU A 152 1.75 11.98 -2.78
N MET A 153 1.12 12.00 -3.95
CA MET A 153 1.39 11.07 -5.03
C MET A 153 1.56 11.80 -6.35
N ILE A 154 2.66 11.53 -7.04
CA ILE A 154 2.95 12.05 -8.37
C ILE A 154 3.17 10.86 -9.30
N ILE A 155 2.54 10.90 -10.49
CA ILE A 155 2.78 9.92 -11.54
C ILE A 155 3.34 10.63 -12.77
N LYS A 156 4.47 10.13 -13.28
CA LYS A 156 5.13 10.63 -14.48
C LYS A 156 5.10 9.61 -15.60
N ARG A 157 4.65 10.03 -16.78
CA ARG A 157 4.71 9.28 -18.04
C ARG A 157 5.66 9.98 -19.00
N ASN A 158 6.69 9.29 -19.48
CA ASN A 158 7.73 9.88 -20.32
C ASN A 158 8.31 11.18 -19.72
N SER A 159 8.61 11.15 -18.42
CA SER A 159 9.12 12.29 -17.62
C SER A 159 8.15 13.49 -17.47
N LYS A 160 6.92 13.40 -17.97
CA LYS A 160 5.88 14.41 -17.77
C LYS A 160 4.92 13.98 -16.68
N GLU A 161 4.59 14.89 -15.77
CA GLU A 161 3.54 14.65 -14.78
C GLU A 161 2.20 14.45 -15.49
N VAL A 162 1.55 13.33 -15.21
CA VAL A 162 0.21 12.98 -15.73
C VAL A 162 -0.84 12.91 -14.63
N TYR A 163 -0.39 12.87 -13.37
CA TYR A 163 -1.25 12.92 -12.20
C TYR A 163 -0.47 13.48 -11.01
N SER A 164 -1.16 14.28 -10.20
CA SER A 164 -0.71 14.74 -8.89
C SER A 164 -1.90 14.76 -7.95
N GLY A 165 -1.78 14.05 -6.83
CA GLY A 165 -2.80 13.91 -5.80
C GLY A 165 -2.21 14.11 -4.42
N SER A 166 -3.03 14.55 -3.47
CA SER A 166 -2.62 14.69 -2.08
C SER A 166 -3.76 14.34 -1.13
N GLY A 167 -3.40 14.00 0.10
CA GLY A 167 -4.31 13.71 1.19
C GLY A 167 -3.60 13.93 2.54
N ASN A 168 -4.30 13.64 3.63
CA ASN A 168 -3.72 13.75 4.97
C ASN A 168 -4.27 12.63 5.87
N THR A 169 -3.42 12.05 6.71
CA THR A 169 -3.82 10.93 7.59
C THR A 169 -4.84 11.33 8.67
N SER A 170 -5.05 12.62 8.93
CA SER A 170 -6.11 13.12 9.82
C SER A 170 -7.52 12.85 9.29
N LEU A 171 -7.66 12.63 7.98
CA LEU A 171 -8.92 12.27 7.33
C LEU A 171 -9.24 10.78 7.44
N MET A 172 -8.31 9.97 7.97
CA MET A 172 -8.52 8.54 8.17
C MET A 172 -9.53 8.33 9.29
N LYS A 173 -10.68 7.73 8.95
CA LYS A 173 -11.76 7.47 9.90
C LYS A 173 -11.38 6.38 10.89
N ARG A 174 -10.74 5.31 10.39
CA ARG A 174 -10.33 4.14 11.18
C ARG A 174 -8.93 4.36 11.72
N LYS A 175 -8.72 4.19 13.02
CA LYS A 175 -7.40 4.41 13.63
C LYS A 175 -6.52 3.19 13.49
N CYS A 176 -5.20 3.37 13.38
CA CYS A 176 -4.27 2.25 13.19
C CYS A 176 -4.36 1.20 14.32
N ASP A 177 -4.58 1.63 15.57
CA ASP A 177 -4.77 0.71 16.70
C ASP A 177 -6.02 -0.17 16.55
N GLU A 178 -7.12 0.39 16.03
CA GLU A 178 -8.35 -0.34 15.72
C GLU A 178 -8.10 -1.38 14.61
N LEU A 179 -7.40 -0.99 13.54
CA LEU A 179 -7.05 -1.90 12.45
C LEU A 179 -6.16 -3.04 12.95
N ASN A 180 -5.18 -2.73 13.80
CA ASN A 180 -4.30 -3.72 14.41
C ASN A 180 -5.08 -4.69 15.33
N GLU A 181 -6.06 -4.21 16.10
CA GLU A 181 -6.93 -5.06 16.91
C GLU A 181 -7.73 -6.03 16.03
N TRP A 182 -8.35 -5.53 14.95
CA TRP A 182 -9.09 -6.37 14.02
C TRP A 182 -8.21 -7.41 13.31
N LEU A 183 -6.98 -7.03 12.94
CA LEU A 183 -6.02 -7.93 12.31
C LEU A 183 -5.65 -9.11 13.22
N HIS A 184 -5.53 -8.88 14.53
CA HIS A 184 -5.17 -9.92 15.51
C HIS A 184 -6.37 -10.75 15.97
N LYS A 185 -7.59 -10.41 15.57
CA LYS A 185 -8.80 -11.05 16.06
C LYS A 185 -8.93 -12.46 15.51
N SER A 186 -8.52 -13.45 16.32
CA SER A 186 -8.44 -14.87 15.95
C SER A 186 -7.46 -15.14 14.80
N ASN A 187 -6.40 -14.34 14.71
CA ASN A 187 -5.38 -14.45 13.67
C ASN A 187 -4.01 -14.09 14.29
N ASP A 188 -3.10 -15.06 14.30
CA ASP A 188 -1.73 -14.85 14.79
C ASP A 188 -0.92 -14.13 13.72
N VAL A 189 -0.36 -12.97 14.06
CA VAL A 189 0.36 -12.11 13.11
C VAL A 189 1.88 -12.20 13.35
N PRO A 190 2.68 -12.59 12.34
CA PRO A 190 4.13 -12.67 12.49
C PRO A 190 4.79 -11.31 12.76
N ASP A 191 5.86 -11.32 13.55
CA ASP A 191 6.73 -10.16 13.72
C ASP A 191 7.31 -9.70 12.37
N GLY A 192 7.31 -8.39 12.15
CA GLY A 192 7.71 -7.77 10.88
C GLY A 192 6.56 -7.57 9.89
N THR A 193 5.36 -8.09 10.17
CA THR A 193 4.18 -7.88 9.30
C THR A 193 3.95 -6.39 9.07
N THR A 194 3.73 -6.02 7.80
CA THR A 194 3.39 -4.65 7.41
C THR A 194 1.91 -4.55 7.06
N VAL A 195 1.26 -3.45 7.44
CA VAL A 195 -0.17 -3.27 7.24
C VAL A 195 -0.46 -1.91 6.62
N MET A 196 -0.99 -1.92 5.40
CA MET A 196 -1.38 -0.72 4.65
C MET A 196 -2.78 -0.26 5.10
N THR A 197 -2.94 1.04 5.38
CA THR A 197 -4.10 1.56 6.12
C THR A 197 -5.22 2.12 5.25
N GLY A 198 -5.18 1.90 3.95
CA GLY A 198 -6.05 2.51 2.95
C GLY A 198 -5.54 3.85 2.44
N THR A 199 -5.95 4.20 1.23
CA THR A 199 -5.62 5.48 0.59
C THR A 199 -6.74 6.53 0.74
N GLY A 200 -6.34 7.78 0.91
CA GLY A 200 -7.20 8.97 0.85
C GLY A 200 -7.13 9.74 -0.47
N THR A 201 -6.31 9.31 -1.43
CA THR A 201 -6.22 9.93 -2.75
C THR A 201 -6.11 8.85 -3.83
N ILE A 202 -6.98 8.94 -4.84
CA ILE A 202 -7.09 7.96 -5.92
C ILE A 202 -7.08 8.74 -7.24
N PRO A 203 -6.40 8.26 -8.30
CA PRO A 203 -6.55 8.82 -9.63
C PRO A 203 -8.00 8.76 -10.12
N PRO A 204 -8.45 9.70 -10.96
CA PRO A 204 -9.81 9.67 -11.51
C PRO A 204 -10.04 8.44 -12.40
N GLU A 205 -11.32 8.09 -12.64
CA GLU A 205 -11.71 6.90 -13.40
C GLU A 205 -11.13 6.83 -14.83
N ASP A 206 -10.85 7.98 -15.46
CA ASP A 206 -10.26 8.04 -16.80
C ASP A 206 -8.73 7.84 -16.80
N PHE A 207 -8.13 7.71 -15.62
CA PHE A 207 -6.71 7.44 -15.44
C PHE A 207 -6.43 5.93 -15.30
N THR A 208 -5.45 5.46 -16.05
CA THR A 208 -4.84 4.13 -15.85
C THR A 208 -3.33 4.22 -16.01
N LEU A 209 -2.62 3.44 -15.19
CA LEU A 209 -1.17 3.27 -15.30
C LEU A 209 -0.80 2.61 -16.63
N GLN A 210 0.39 2.97 -17.12
CA GLN A 210 0.99 2.37 -18.30
C GLN A 210 2.39 1.85 -17.98
N HIS A 211 2.83 0.88 -18.76
CA HIS A 211 4.22 0.42 -18.68
C HIS A 211 5.19 1.60 -18.87
N GLY A 212 6.18 1.70 -17.98
CA GLY A 212 7.17 2.78 -17.97
C GLY A 212 6.75 4.03 -17.21
N ASP A 213 5.52 4.08 -16.67
CA ASP A 213 5.14 5.14 -15.72
C ASP A 213 6.02 5.05 -14.46
N GLN A 214 6.36 6.20 -13.90
CA GLN A 214 7.04 6.32 -12.62
C GLN A 214 6.05 6.87 -11.58
N ILE A 215 5.88 6.12 -10.49
CA ILE A 215 5.07 6.50 -9.35
C ILE A 215 6.00 7.03 -8.26
N SER A 216 5.66 8.14 -7.63
CA SER A 216 6.35 8.69 -6.46
C SER A 216 5.33 9.00 -5.38
N ILE A 217 5.45 8.33 -4.23
CA ILE A 217 4.56 8.51 -3.08
C ILE A 217 5.39 9.07 -1.94
N THR A 218 5.04 10.25 -1.46
CA THR A 218 5.70 10.91 -0.33
C THR A 218 4.77 10.92 0.86
N ILE A 219 5.25 10.45 2.00
CA ILE A 219 4.59 10.69 3.29
C ILE A 219 5.50 11.57 4.12
N GLN A 220 4.93 12.67 4.63
CA GLN A 220 5.61 13.62 5.50
C GLN A 220 6.35 12.89 6.64
N ASP A 221 7.56 13.34 6.93
CA ASP A 221 8.42 12.82 8.00
C ASP A 221 8.87 11.34 7.85
N ILE A 222 8.49 10.65 6.75
CA ILE A 222 8.99 9.32 6.37
C ILE A 222 9.92 9.42 5.17
N GLY A 223 9.43 9.90 4.02
CA GLY A 223 10.21 9.99 2.78
C GLY A 223 9.39 9.65 1.53
N THR A 224 10.09 9.42 0.42
CA THR A 224 9.48 9.15 -0.89
C THR A 224 9.78 7.75 -1.40
N LEU A 225 8.74 6.97 -1.62
CA LEU A 225 8.75 5.68 -2.30
C LEU A 225 8.56 5.88 -3.80
N VAL A 226 9.53 5.44 -4.60
CA VAL A 226 9.54 5.58 -6.06
C VAL A 226 9.52 4.20 -6.69
N ASN A 227 8.65 3.97 -7.67
CA ASN A 227 8.61 2.70 -8.41
C ASN A 227 8.35 2.93 -9.91
N GLU A 228 8.92 2.07 -10.75
CA GLU A 228 8.64 2.02 -12.20
C GLU A 228 7.61 0.92 -12.52
N VAL A 229 6.65 1.21 -13.40
CA VAL A 229 5.57 0.28 -13.75
C VAL A 229 5.96 -0.69 -14.85
N ILE A 230 5.68 -1.99 -14.65
CA ILE A 230 5.80 -3.06 -15.65
C ILE A 230 4.49 -3.81 -15.83
N LYS A 231 4.29 -4.42 -17.01
CA LYS A 231 3.23 -5.41 -17.20
C LYS A 231 3.68 -6.78 -16.65
N VAL A 232 2.76 -7.50 -16.02
CA VAL A 232 2.97 -8.85 -15.48
C VAL A 232 1.89 -9.84 -15.89
#